data_AF-A0A9D3S8A7-F1
#
_entry.id   AF-A0A9D3S8A7-F1
#
_cell.length_a   1.000
_cell.length_b   1.000
_cell.length_c   1.000
_cell.angle_alpha   90.00
_cell.angle_beta   90.00
_cell.angle_gamma   90.00
#
_symmetry.space_group_name_H-M   'P 1'
#
loop_
_entity.id
_entity.type
_entity.pdbx_description
1 polymer ?
#
loop_
_entity_poly.entity_id
_entity_poly.type
_entity_poly.pdbx_seq_one_letter_code
_entity_poly.pdbx_strand_id
1 'polypeptide(L)'
;MAVEARPELVGKRFLCVSGEEPLELGEIGRWGWRAGVIRAVTHRDNDNPELTVYVEFDDLEWEKREWVKVYEDFQIFLLEHQLVWAKRKESAQVQGTKAKQIQWPALTFKPLVGKAVLGSIAAVEFFSDRQLDFLTDDGRISPTRTKWTA
;
A
#
# COMPACT_ATOMS: atom_id res chain seq x y z
N MET A 1 -7.50 21.31 19.12
CA MET A 1 -6.88 21.13 17.79
C MET A 1 -6.09 19.83 17.83
N ALA A 2 -6.40 18.86 16.97
CA ALA A 2 -5.51 17.71 16.82
C ALA A 2 -4.26 18.22 16.08
N VAL A 3 -3.09 18.08 16.70
CA VAL A 3 -1.84 18.26 15.98
C VAL A 3 -1.82 17.16 14.93
N GLU A 4 -1.98 17.52 13.67
CA GLU A 4 -1.76 16.58 12.57
C GLU A 4 -0.30 16.13 12.69
N ALA A 5 -0.11 14.92 13.22
CA ALA A 5 1.22 14.37 13.39
C ALA A 5 1.86 14.34 12.00
N ARG A 6 3.02 15.00 11.87
CA ARG A 6 3.76 15.04 10.62
C ARG A 6 4.00 13.60 10.15
N PRO A 7 3.76 13.27 8.87
CA PRO A 7 3.81 11.89 8.43
C PRO A 7 5.21 11.33 8.62
N GLU A 8 5.37 10.46 9.62
CA GLU A 8 6.60 9.69 9.80
C GLU A 8 6.66 8.64 8.70
N LEU A 9 7.63 8.77 7.80
CA LEU A 9 7.89 7.80 6.72
C LEU A 9 8.69 6.60 7.22
N VAL A 10 9.62 6.82 8.15
CA VAL A 10 10.46 5.76 8.70
C VAL A 10 9.60 4.74 9.43
N GLY A 11 9.88 3.46 9.21
CA GLY A 11 9.12 2.34 9.75
C GLY A 11 7.84 2.01 8.98
N LYS A 12 7.38 2.87 8.05
CA LYS A 12 6.20 2.57 7.24
C LYS A 12 6.48 1.50 6.21
N ARG A 13 5.44 0.70 5.98
CA ARG A 13 5.36 -0.19 4.83
C ARG A 13 5.09 0.59 3.55
N PHE A 14 5.73 0.19 2.46
CA PHE A 14 5.48 0.77 1.14
C PHE A 14 5.21 -0.31 0.10
N LEU A 15 4.54 0.08 -0.97
CA LEU A 15 4.40 -0.68 -2.21
C LEU A 15 4.90 0.16 -3.37
N CYS A 16 5.63 -0.43 -4.30
CA CYS A 16 6.12 0.31 -5.46
C CYS A 16 6.07 -0.53 -6.74
N VAL A 17 6.05 0.19 -7.87
CA VAL A 17 6.28 -0.35 -9.20
C VAL A 17 7.36 0.52 -9.85
N SER A 18 8.50 -0.09 -10.12
CA SER A 18 9.59 0.49 -10.91
C SER A 18 9.40 0.13 -12.38
N GLY A 19 9.86 1.00 -13.28
CA GLY A 19 9.82 0.73 -14.71
C GLY A 19 9.66 1.99 -15.53
N GLU A 20 9.90 1.85 -16.83
CA GLU A 20 9.64 2.90 -17.83
C GLU A 20 8.46 2.53 -18.73
N GLU A 21 7.97 1.28 -18.65
CA GLU A 21 6.88 0.78 -19.49
C GLU A 21 5.53 1.39 -19.07
N PRO A 22 4.68 1.77 -20.03
CA PRO A 22 3.36 2.29 -19.72
C PRO A 22 2.53 1.30 -18.89
N LEU A 23 2.04 1.77 -17.74
CA LEU A 23 1.18 0.96 -16.87
C LEU A 23 -0.28 1.03 -17.34
N GLU A 24 -0.83 -0.12 -17.73
CA GLU A 24 -2.25 -0.24 -18.06
C GLU A 24 -3.06 -0.66 -16.82
N LEU A 25 -4.07 0.15 -16.46
CA LEU A 25 -4.87 -0.07 -15.25
C LEU A 25 -5.64 -1.40 -15.26
N GLY A 26 -5.99 -1.90 -16.45
CA GLY A 26 -6.66 -3.19 -16.62
C GLY A 26 -5.83 -4.38 -16.14
N GLU A 27 -4.51 -4.23 -16.04
CA GLU A 27 -3.58 -5.26 -15.59
C GLU A 27 -2.91 -4.93 -14.26
N ILE A 28 -3.51 -4.08 -13.43
CA ILE A 28 -2.93 -3.64 -12.14
C ILE A 28 -2.45 -4.79 -11.25
N GLY A 29 -3.13 -5.94 -11.26
CA GLY A 29 -2.72 -7.12 -10.50
C GLY A 29 -1.47 -7.84 -11.02
N ARG A 30 -0.99 -7.51 -12.22
CA ARG A 30 0.19 -8.09 -12.88
C ARG A 30 1.38 -7.15 -12.92
N TRP A 31 1.22 -5.91 -12.47
CA TRP A 31 2.37 -5.01 -12.37
C TRP A 31 3.44 -5.62 -11.46
N GLY A 32 4.70 -5.27 -11.69
CA GLY A 32 5.85 -5.74 -10.92
C GLY A 32 5.89 -5.14 -9.51
N TRP A 33 4.83 -5.36 -8.72
CA TRP A 33 4.68 -4.85 -7.37
C TRP A 33 5.77 -5.42 -6.47
N ARG A 34 6.44 -4.52 -5.76
CA ARG A 34 7.38 -4.85 -4.70
C ARG A 34 6.94 -4.17 -3.42
N ALA A 35 7.22 -4.81 -2.30
CA ALA A 35 6.87 -4.33 -0.98
C ALA A 35 8.13 -4.23 -0.13
N GLY A 36 8.10 -3.35 0.87
CA GLY A 36 9.21 -3.21 1.79
C GLY A 36 8.91 -2.26 2.94
N VAL A 37 9.96 -1.91 3.67
CA VAL A 37 9.92 -0.99 4.79
C VAL A 37 10.92 0.14 4.59
N ILE A 38 10.49 1.37 4.89
CA ILE A 38 11.37 2.55 4.89
C ILE A 38 12.18 2.55 6.18
N ARG A 39 13.50 2.60 6.06
CA ARG A 39 14.45 2.56 7.19
C ARG A 39 15.02 3.94 7.53
N ALA A 40 15.16 4.82 6.54
CA ALA A 40 15.57 6.21 6.73
C ALA A 40 15.04 7.09 5.60
N VAL A 41 15.01 8.41 5.81
CA VAL A 41 14.59 9.40 4.81
C VAL A 41 15.51 10.62 4.84
N THR A 42 15.74 11.25 3.70
CA THR A 42 16.51 12.50 3.61
C THR A 42 15.70 13.73 3.97
N HIS A 43 14.41 13.72 3.62
CA HIS A 43 13.48 14.81 3.89
C HIS A 43 12.32 14.34 4.76
N ARG A 44 11.84 15.24 5.62
CA ARG A 44 10.65 14.99 6.45
C ARG A 44 9.35 15.25 5.70
N ASP A 45 9.40 16.09 4.68
CA ASP A 45 8.25 16.48 3.88
C ASP A 45 8.14 15.54 2.68
N ASN A 46 6.96 14.96 2.52
CA ASN A 46 6.75 13.95 1.49
C ASN A 46 6.71 14.57 0.10
N ASP A 47 6.29 15.82 -0.03
CA ASP A 47 6.11 16.52 -1.32
C ASP A 47 7.42 17.07 -1.90
N ASN A 48 8.57 16.82 -1.27
CA ASN A 48 9.85 17.25 -1.79
C ASN A 48 10.23 16.38 -3.02
N PRO A 49 10.42 16.96 -4.22
CA PRO A 49 10.79 16.19 -5.41
C PRO A 49 12.14 15.47 -5.27
N GLU A 50 13.04 15.95 -4.40
CA GLU A 50 14.33 15.31 -4.11
C GLU A 50 14.23 14.28 -2.97
N LEU A 51 13.02 13.88 -2.56
CA LEU A 51 12.82 12.87 -1.52
C LEU A 51 13.50 11.56 -1.89
N THR A 52 14.49 11.19 -1.07
CA THR A 52 15.11 9.87 -1.12
C THR A 52 14.86 9.11 0.17
N VAL A 53 14.68 7.80 0.03
CA VAL A 53 14.34 6.90 1.12
C VAL A 53 15.28 5.70 1.10
N TYR A 54 15.77 5.32 2.28
CA TYR A 54 16.55 4.11 2.46
C TYR A 54 15.60 2.96 2.71
N VAL A 55 15.57 1.98 1.82
CA VAL A 55 14.55 0.93 1.80
C VAL A 55 15.12 -0.46 2.05
N GLU A 56 14.30 -1.29 2.67
CA GLU A 56 14.49 -2.72 2.76
C GLU A 56 13.32 -3.40 2.04
N PHE A 57 13.62 -4.08 0.93
CA PHE A 57 12.63 -4.84 0.19
C PHE A 57 12.38 -6.20 0.84
N ASP A 58 11.12 -6.65 0.85
CA ASP A 58 10.72 -7.93 1.43
C ASP A 58 11.36 -9.14 0.70
N ASP A 59 11.59 -9.00 -0.61
CA ASP A 59 12.12 -10.04 -1.49
C ASP A 59 13.67 -10.08 -1.55
N LEU A 60 14.34 -9.20 -0.82
CA LEU A 60 15.79 -9.07 -0.83
C LEU A 60 16.40 -9.24 0.58
N GLU A 61 17.67 -9.62 0.61
CA GLU A 61 18.45 -9.71 1.84
C GLU A 61 18.74 -8.31 2.41
N TRP A 62 18.93 -8.24 3.73
CA TRP A 62 19.15 -6.97 4.45
C TRP A 62 20.40 -6.20 3.98
N GLU A 63 21.38 -6.86 3.36
CA GLU A 63 22.59 -6.25 2.79
C GLU A 63 22.31 -5.49 1.50
N LYS A 64 21.19 -5.79 0.82
CA LYS A 64 20.77 -5.14 -0.42
C LYS A 64 19.93 -3.88 -0.18
N ARG A 65 19.87 -3.38 1.06
CA ARG A 65 19.21 -2.10 1.36
C ARG A 65 19.89 -0.97 0.60
N GLU A 66 19.08 -0.12 0.00
CA GLU A 66 19.55 0.92 -0.91
C GLU A 66 18.81 2.23 -0.70
N TRP A 67 19.42 3.33 -1.12
CA TRP A 67 18.76 4.63 -1.22
C TRP A 67 18.10 4.74 -2.58
N VAL A 68 16.81 5.03 -2.60
CA VAL A 68 16.04 5.22 -3.82
C VAL A 68 15.43 6.62 -3.84
N LYS A 69 15.31 7.20 -5.03
CA LYS A 69 14.65 8.48 -5.30
C LYS A 69 13.20 8.24 -5.62
N VAL A 70 12.31 8.62 -4.71
CA VAL A 70 10.89 8.23 -4.78
C VAL A 70 10.22 8.73 -6.05
N TYR A 71 10.51 9.96 -6.46
CA TYR A 71 9.88 10.62 -7.62
C TYR A 71 10.57 10.35 -8.96
N GLU A 72 11.78 9.79 -8.95
CA GLU A 72 12.55 9.49 -10.17
C GLU A 72 12.54 7.99 -10.50
N ASP A 73 12.67 7.11 -9.50
CA ASP A 73 12.92 5.68 -9.72
C ASP A 73 11.62 4.85 -9.87
N PHE A 74 10.45 5.43 -9.59
CA PHE A 74 9.19 4.71 -9.52
C PHE A 74 8.06 5.39 -10.29
N GLN A 75 7.26 4.59 -10.99
CA GLN A 75 6.01 5.04 -11.60
C GLN A 75 4.88 5.09 -10.57
N ILE A 76 4.91 4.14 -9.62
CA ILE A 76 3.95 4.06 -8.51
C ILE A 76 4.73 3.88 -7.21
N PHE A 77 4.40 4.70 -6.21
CA PHE A 77 4.92 4.54 -4.86
C PHE A 77 3.79 4.82 -3.87
N LEU A 78 3.41 3.82 -3.09
CA LEU A 78 2.32 3.87 -2.13
C LEU A 78 2.86 3.72 -0.72
N LEU A 79 2.29 4.48 0.21
CA LEU A 79 2.64 4.46 1.62
C LEU A 79 1.51 3.87 2.44
N GLU A 80 1.87 3.09 3.44
CA GLU A 80 0.97 2.64 4.50
C GLU A 80 0.08 3.78 5.00
N HIS A 81 -1.24 3.53 4.99
CA HIS A 81 -2.25 4.50 5.39
C HIS A 81 -3.02 4.07 6.64
N GLN A 82 -3.84 3.02 6.57
CA GLN A 82 -4.73 2.62 7.66
C GLN A 82 -4.96 1.11 7.73
N LEU A 83 -5.27 0.63 8.93
CA LEU A 83 -5.77 -0.72 9.17
C LEU A 83 -7.26 -0.80 8.90
N VAL A 84 -7.67 -1.78 8.12
CA VAL A 84 -9.06 -1.96 7.70
C VAL A 84 -9.48 -3.42 7.78
N TRP A 85 -10.78 -3.64 7.79
CA TRP A 85 -11.39 -4.93 7.55
C TRP A 85 -11.86 -4.98 6.10
N ALA A 86 -11.15 -5.75 5.27
CA ALA A 86 -11.43 -5.85 3.85
C ALA A 86 -11.99 -7.23 3.48
N LYS A 87 -12.87 -7.24 2.49
CA LYS A 87 -13.41 -8.49 1.91
C LYS A 87 -12.45 -8.97 0.84
N ARG A 88 -11.99 -10.22 0.95
CA ARG A 88 -11.22 -10.86 -0.12
C ARG A 88 -12.12 -11.16 -1.31
N LYS A 89 -11.60 -11.05 -2.54
CA LYS A 89 -12.19 -11.77 -3.69
C LYS A 89 -12.05 -13.26 -3.43
N GLU A 90 -13.11 -13.89 -2.93
CA GLU A 90 -13.19 -15.34 -2.81
C GLU A 90 -13.04 -15.94 -4.21
N SER A 91 -11.99 -16.75 -4.44
CA SER A 91 -11.91 -17.58 -5.62
C SER A 91 -13.18 -18.44 -5.67
N ALA A 92 -13.91 -18.43 -6.78
CA ALA A 92 -15.24 -18.99 -6.97
C ALA A 92 -15.33 -20.52 -6.82
N GLN A 93 -14.93 -21.06 -5.68
CA GLN A 93 -15.08 -22.44 -5.25
C GLN A 93 -15.50 -22.41 -3.79
N VAL A 94 -16.80 -22.25 -3.56
CA VAL A 94 -17.64 -23.17 -2.78
C VAL A 94 -19.07 -22.72 -3.09
N GLN A 95 -19.69 -23.39 -4.06
CA GLN A 95 -21.13 -23.38 -4.24
C GLN A 95 -21.76 -24.03 -3.00
N GLY A 96 -22.73 -23.36 -2.39
CA GLY A 96 -23.61 -23.98 -1.41
C GLY A 96 -23.28 -23.62 0.03
N THR A 97 -23.69 -22.43 0.44
CA THR A 97 -24.18 -22.01 1.77
C THR A 97 -24.12 -20.48 1.74
N LYS A 98 -25.02 -19.79 2.46
CA LYS A 98 -24.90 -18.33 2.63
C LYS A 98 -23.65 -18.06 3.45
N ALA A 99 -22.48 -18.07 2.80
CA ALA A 99 -21.20 -17.86 3.44
C ALA A 99 -21.25 -16.46 4.04
N LYS A 100 -21.17 -16.39 5.38
CA LYS A 100 -20.97 -15.13 6.08
C LYS A 100 -19.77 -14.46 5.42
N GLN A 101 -19.97 -13.27 4.87
CA GLN A 101 -18.94 -12.53 4.17
C GLN A 101 -17.80 -12.20 5.16
N ILE A 102 -16.76 -13.04 5.18
CA ILE A 102 -15.66 -12.91 6.13
C ILE A 102 -14.82 -11.69 5.72
N GLN A 103 -14.65 -10.76 6.65
CA GLN A 103 -13.69 -9.67 6.49
C GLN A 103 -12.37 -10.07 7.15
N TRP A 104 -11.27 -9.68 6.52
CA TRP A 104 -9.92 -9.98 6.97
C TRP A 104 -9.22 -8.67 7.32
N PRO A 105 -8.35 -8.68 8.35
CA PRO A 105 -7.55 -7.50 8.66
C PRO A 105 -6.56 -7.27 7.53
N ALA A 106 -6.48 -6.02 7.09
CA ALA A 106 -5.65 -5.61 5.98
C ALA A 106 -5.13 -4.18 6.18
N LEU A 107 -4.13 -3.83 5.38
CA LEU A 107 -3.52 -2.52 5.34
C LEU A 107 -3.85 -1.83 4.01
N THR A 108 -4.35 -0.60 4.08
CA THR A 108 -4.55 0.25 2.91
C THR A 108 -3.34 1.12 2.67
N PHE A 109 -3.16 1.53 1.41
CA PHE A 109 -2.07 2.40 1.00
C PHE A 109 -2.59 3.67 0.34
N LYS A 110 -1.86 4.77 0.53
CA LYS A 110 -2.10 6.05 -0.14
C LYS A 110 -1.00 6.31 -1.18
N PRO A 111 -1.34 6.78 -2.39
CA PRO A 111 -0.33 7.08 -3.39
C PRO A 111 0.47 8.32 -3.01
N LEU A 112 1.79 8.19 -3.04
CA LEU A 112 2.73 9.29 -3.07
C LEU A 112 3.13 9.63 -4.51
N VAL A 113 3.33 8.59 -5.33
CA VAL A 113 3.56 8.68 -6.79
C VAL A 113 2.52 7.82 -7.51
N GLY A 114 2.10 8.24 -8.70
CA GLY A 114 1.16 7.47 -9.53
C GLY A 114 -0.33 7.72 -9.28
N LYS A 115 -0.68 8.79 -8.55
CA LYS A 115 -2.09 9.12 -8.20
C LYS A 115 -3.00 9.23 -9.43
N ALA A 116 -2.51 9.82 -10.53
CA ALA A 116 -3.28 9.97 -11.77
C ALA A 116 -3.55 8.62 -12.46
N VAL A 117 -2.62 7.67 -12.35
CA VAL A 117 -2.73 6.32 -12.94
C VAL A 117 -3.74 5.48 -12.15
N LEU A 118 -3.67 5.53 -10.82
CA LEU A 118 -4.52 4.70 -9.93
C LEU A 118 -5.96 5.20 -9.85
N GLY A 119 -6.21 6.50 -10.04
CA GLY A 119 -7.54 7.08 -9.95
C GLY A 119 -8.17 6.87 -8.57
N SER A 120 -9.29 6.15 -8.52
CA SER A 120 -10.03 5.81 -7.29
C SER A 120 -9.72 4.40 -6.74
N ILE A 121 -8.70 3.73 -7.27
CA ILE A 121 -8.31 2.39 -6.82
C ILE A 121 -7.47 2.52 -5.54
N ALA A 122 -7.88 1.77 -4.51
CA ALA A 122 -7.12 1.55 -3.29
C ALA A 122 -6.43 0.17 -3.34
N ALA A 123 -5.11 0.17 -3.13
CA ALA A 123 -4.35 -1.06 -2.90
C ALA A 123 -4.53 -1.50 -1.44
N VAL A 124 -4.71 -2.82 -1.24
CA VAL A 124 -4.97 -3.44 0.06
C VAL A 124 -4.12 -4.68 0.21
N GLU A 125 -3.28 -4.73 1.25
CA GLU A 125 -2.47 -5.90 1.57
C GLU A 125 -3.03 -6.59 2.82
N PHE A 126 -3.31 -7.89 2.73
CA PHE A 126 -3.83 -8.65 3.86
C PHE A 126 -2.71 -9.15 4.79
N PHE A 127 -2.91 -9.08 6.10
CA PHE A 127 -1.88 -9.50 7.07
C PHE A 127 -1.61 -11.00 7.10
N SER A 128 -2.61 -11.82 6.76
CA SER A 128 -2.51 -13.28 6.88
C SER A 128 -1.47 -13.89 5.95
N ASP A 129 -1.37 -13.36 4.72
CA ASP A 129 -0.60 -13.95 3.62
C ASP A 129 0.13 -12.91 2.76
N ARG A 130 0.08 -11.62 3.13
CA ARG A 130 0.61 -10.49 2.36
C ARG A 130 0.05 -10.41 0.93
N GLN A 131 -1.12 -11.00 0.68
CA GLN A 131 -1.76 -10.91 -0.63
C GLN A 131 -2.21 -9.47 -0.89
N LEU A 132 -1.90 -8.97 -2.09
CA LEU A 132 -2.34 -7.67 -2.57
C LEU A 132 -3.64 -7.78 -3.35
N ASP A 133 -4.61 -6.92 -3.05
CA ASP A 133 -5.87 -6.78 -3.80
C ASP A 133 -6.13 -5.29 -4.08
N PHE A 134 -6.95 -5.02 -5.09
CA PHE A 134 -7.23 -3.67 -5.57
C PHE A 134 -8.73 -3.43 -5.56
N LEU A 135 -9.15 -2.44 -4.76
CA LEU A 135 -10.54 -2.15 -4.50
C LEU A 135 -10.89 -0.77 -5.08
N THR A 136 -12.00 -0.68 -5.80
CA THR A 136 -12.64 0.60 -6.13
C THR A 136 -13.52 1.05 -4.96
N ASP A 137 -13.76 2.35 -4.84
CA ASP A 137 -14.45 3.05 -3.73
C ASP A 137 -15.82 2.46 -3.31
N ASP A 138 -16.42 1.58 -4.12
CA ASP A 138 -17.73 0.97 -3.88
C ASP A 138 -17.65 -0.26 -2.92
N GLY A 139 -17.53 0.00 -1.61
CA GLY A 139 -18.23 -0.80 -0.60
C GLY A 139 -17.54 -2.06 -0.01
N ARG A 140 -16.20 -2.18 -0.04
CA ARG A 140 -15.51 -3.39 0.50
C ARG A 140 -14.59 -3.19 1.71
N ILE A 141 -14.45 -1.95 2.19
CA ILE A 141 -13.50 -1.59 3.25
C ILE A 141 -14.27 -1.03 4.45
N SER A 142 -14.04 -1.57 5.63
CA SER A 142 -14.54 -1.02 6.89
C SER A 142 -13.36 -0.52 7.75
N PRO A 143 -13.34 0.75 8.18
CA PRO A 143 -12.29 1.25 9.06
C PRO A 143 -12.21 0.43 10.36
N THR A 144 -11.00 0.14 10.83
CA THR A 144 -10.83 -0.42 12.19
C THR A 144 -11.28 0.64 13.20
N ARG A 145 -12.40 0.40 13.86
CA ARG A 145 -12.98 1.34 14.81
C ARG A 145 -12.22 1.24 16.13
N THR A 146 -11.15 2.01 16.28
CA THR A 146 -10.44 2.12 17.57
C THR A 146 -11.27 3.01 18.50
N LYS A 147 -12.27 2.45 19.18
CA LYS A 147 -12.88 3.10 20.35
C LYS A 147 -12.05 2.73 21.58
N TRP A 148 -11.11 3.59 21.95
CA TRP A 148 -10.68 3.68 23.34
C TRP A 148 -11.61 4.70 24.01
N THR A 149 -12.68 4.21 24.64
CA THR A 149 -13.36 4.99 25.68
C THR A 149 -12.57 4.80 26.96
N ALA A 150 -11.90 5.86 27.40
CA ALA A 150 -11.45 6.01 28.79
C ALA A 150 -12.66 6.27 29.69
#